data_AF-A0A7V9F9D8-F1
#
_entry.id   AF-A0A7V9F9D8-F1
#
_cell.length_a   1.000
_cell.length_b   1.000
_cell.length_c   1.000
_cell.angle_alpha   90.00
_cell.angle_beta   90.00
_cell.angle_gamma   90.00
#
_symmetry.space_group_name_H-M   'P 1'
#
loop_
_entity.id
_entity.type
_entity.pdbx_description
1 polymer ?
#
loop_
_entity_poly.entity_id
_entity_poly.type
_entity_poly.pdbx_seq_one_letter_code
_entity_poly.pdbx_strand_id
1 'polypeptide(L)' 'MSESRATFGDLLRHARRDAELTQEELAERAGVSARTISDLERGVIRAPRRDTLAMLVS' A
#
# COMPACT_ATOMS: atom_id res chain seq x y z
N MET A 1 -0.19 26.67 -7.71
CA MET A 1 0.40 25.30 -7.72
C MET A 1 -0.69 24.35 -7.28
N SER A 2 -1.03 23.34 -8.07
CA SER A 2 -2.06 22.36 -7.69
C SER A 2 -1.45 21.42 -6.66
N GLU A 3 -1.90 21.50 -5.40
CA GLU A 3 -1.62 20.45 -4.42
C GLU A 3 -2.36 19.19 -4.88
N SER A 4 -1.67 18.34 -5.65
CA SER A 4 -2.14 16.98 -5.90
C SER A 4 -2.19 16.27 -4.55
N ARG A 5 -3.40 16.10 -4.00
CA ARG A 5 -3.63 15.25 -2.82
C ARG A 5 -3.05 13.87 -3.13
N ALA A 6 -2.07 13.44 -2.34
CA ALA A 6 -1.48 12.12 -2.45
C ALA A 6 -2.59 11.06 -2.41
N THR A 7 -2.57 10.14 -3.37
CA THR A 7 -3.51 9.02 -3.37
C THR A 7 -3.14 8.02 -2.26
N PHE A 8 -4.05 7.13 -1.91
CA PHE A 8 -3.74 6.03 -0.99
C PHE A 8 -2.52 5.22 -1.43
N GLY A 9 -2.40 4.95 -2.75
CA GLY A 9 -1.26 4.23 -3.31
C GLY A 9 0.07 4.97 -3.12
N ASP A 10 0.05 6.30 -3.25
CA ASP A 10 1.23 7.14 -3.02
C ASP A 10 1.66 7.10 -1.55
N LEU A 11 0.70 7.22 -0.62
CA LEU A 11 0.96 7.15 0.82
C LEU A 11 1.49 5.78 1.24
N LEU A 12 0.90 4.69 0.73
CA LEU A 12 1.33 3.33 1.00
C LEU A 12 2.77 3.09 0.52
N ARG A 13 3.08 3.54 -0.71
CA ARG A 13 4.42 3.41 -1.28
C ARG A 13 5.46 4.19 -0.49
N HIS A 14 5.11 5.38 -0.01
CA HIS A 14 6.02 6.20 0.79
C HIS A 14 6.29 5.54 2.14
N ALA A 15 5.25 5.12 2.87
CA ALA A 15 5.39 4.45 4.15
C ALA A 15 6.21 3.15 4.05
N ARG A 16 6.00 2.37 2.99
CA ARG A 16 6.79 1.15 2.74
C ARG A 16 8.29 1.46 2.58
N ARG A 17 8.62 2.51 1.81
CA ARG A 17 10.00 2.91 1.55
C ARG A 17 10.68 3.49 2.79
N ASP A 18 9.95 4.26 3.58
CA ASP A 18 10.45 4.82 4.84
C ASP A 18 10.70 3.71 5.88
N ALA A 19 9.96 2.61 5.80
CA ALA A 19 10.20 1.38 6.57
C ALA A 19 11.26 0.45 5.95
N GLU A 20 11.89 0.84 4.83
CA GLU A 20 12.89 0.06 4.09
C GLU A 20 12.40 -1.32 3.61
N LEU A 21 11.09 -1.47 3.40
CA LEU A 21 10.50 -2.74 2.96
C LEU A 21 10.40 -2.83 1.44
N THR A 22 10.58 -4.04 0.92
CA THR A 22 10.14 -4.46 -0.41
C THR A 22 8.62 -4.68 -0.45
N GLN A 23 8.04 -4.79 -1.65
CA GLN A 23 6.60 -5.07 -1.77
C GLN A 23 6.28 -6.48 -1.22
N GLU A 24 7.20 -7.42 -1.39
CA GLU A 24 7.14 -8.78 -0.88
C GLU A 24 7.13 -8.81 0.65
N GLU A 25 8.05 -8.09 1.32
CA GLU A 25 8.11 -8.05 2.78
C GLU A 25 6.88 -7.35 3.39
N LEU A 26 6.40 -6.27 2.77
CA LEU A 26 5.15 -5.65 3.19
C LEU A 26 3.96 -6.60 3.00
N ALA A 27 3.92 -7.35 1.90
CA ALA A 27 2.85 -8.30 1.63
C ALA A 27 2.84 -9.46 2.63
N GLU A 28 4.01 -9.98 3.00
CA GLU A 28 4.16 -11.01 4.02
C GLU A 28 3.63 -10.53 5.38
N ARG A 29 4.04 -9.33 5.82
CA ARG A 29 3.53 -8.71 7.06
C ARG A 29 2.03 -8.49 7.02
N ALA A 30 1.52 -8.05 5.87
CA ALA A 30 0.10 -7.76 5.67
C ALA A 30 -0.73 -8.99 5.27
N GLY A 31 -0.17 -10.21 5.26
CA GLY A 31 -0.90 -11.43 4.93
C GLY A 31 -1.55 -11.44 3.54
N VAL A 32 -0.99 -10.72 2.57
CA VAL A 32 -1.50 -10.62 1.18
C VAL A 32 -0.42 -10.98 0.16
N SER A 33 -0.77 -10.99 -1.13
CA SER A 33 0.22 -11.19 -2.18
C SER A 33 0.99 -9.90 -2.50
N ALA A 34 2.25 -10.00 -2.93
CA ALA A 34 3.03 -8.86 -3.43
C ALA A 34 2.33 -8.15 -4.60
N ARG A 35 1.58 -8.89 -5.42
CA ARG A 35 0.73 -8.33 -6.48
C ARG A 35 -0.37 -7.43 -5.92
N THR A 36 -1.00 -7.81 -4.81
CA THR A 36 -1.99 -6.99 -4.11
C THR A 36 -1.38 -5.67 -3.66
N ILE A 37 -0.19 -5.69 -3.05
CA ILE A 37 0.55 -4.47 -2.68
C ILE A 37 0.86 -3.62 -3.91
N SER A 38 1.37 -4.22 -4.99
CA SER A 38 1.64 -3.53 -6.26
C SER A 38 0.40 -2.86 -6.86
N ASP A 39 -0.75 -3.55 -6.85
CA ASP A 39 -2.02 -3.02 -7.36
C ASP A 39 -2.57 -1.89 -6.47
N LEU A 40 -2.34 -1.94 -5.15
CA LEU A 40 -2.69 -0.86 -4.23
C LEU A 40 -1.81 0.37 -4.42
N GLU A 41 -0.48 0.19 -4.51
CA GLU A 41 0.47 1.29 -4.76
C GLU A 41 0.22 2.00 -6.10
N ARG A 42 -0.24 1.25 -7.12
CA ARG A 42 -0.60 1.80 -8.43
C ARG A 42 -2.02 2.35 -8.50
N GLY A 43 -2.81 2.25 -7.43
CA GLY A 43 -4.20 2.69 -7.40
C GLY A 43 -5.15 1.89 -8.30
N VAL A 44 -4.75 0.67 -8.71
CA VAL A 44 -5.59 -0.24 -9.51
C VAL A 44 -6.74 -0.75 -8.66
N ILE A 45 -6.47 -1.09 -7.40
CA ILE A 45 -7.50 -1.44 -6.41
C ILE A 45 -7.93 -0.15 -5.71
N ARG A 46 -9.08 0.38 -6.12
CA ARG A 46 -9.66 1.61 -5.53
C ARG A 46 -10.46 1.38 -4.24
N ALA A 47 -10.81 0.13 -3.95
CA ALA A 47 -11.53 -0.28 -2.74
C ALA A 47 -10.92 -1.57 -2.18
N PRO A 48 -9.77 -1.52 -1.48
CA PRO A 48 -9.29 -2.65 -0.70
C PRO A 48 -10.38 -3.11 0.28
N ARG A 49 -10.50 -4.43 0.48
CA ARG A 49 -11.35 -4.96 1.56
C ARG A 49 -10.86 -4.38 2.88
N ARG A 50 -11.79 -4.09 3.81
CA ARG A 50 -11.46 -3.53 5.13
C ARG A 50 -10.36 -4.34 5.84
N ASP A 51 -10.38 -5.66 5.66
CA ASP A 51 -9.39 -6.56 6.24
C ASP A 51 -7.97 -6.29 5.70
N THR A 52 -7.83 -5.98 4.40
CA THR A 52 -6.55 -5.59 3.79
C THR A 52 -6.06 -4.24 4.31
N LEU A 53 -6.96 -3.30 4.61
CA LEU A 53 -6.58 -2.04 5.24
C LEU A 53 -6.11 -2.25 6.68
N ALA A 54 -6.79 -3.09 7.46
CA ALA A 54 -6.43 -3.36 8.85
C ALA A 54 -5.00 -3.95 8.98
N MET A 55 -4.60 -4.79 8.04
CA MET A 55 -3.27 -5.41 8.03
C MET A 55 -2.12 -4.46 7.59
N LEU A 56 -2.42 -3.23 7.16
CA LEU A 56 -1.41 -2.22 6.79
C LEU A 56 -1.11 -1.21 7.91
N VAL A 57 -1.84 -1.24 9.03
CA VAL A 57 -1.74 -0.26 10.13
C VAL A 57 -1.04 -0.84 11.38
N SER A 58 -0.65 -2.11 11.37
CA SER A 58 0.08 -2.79 12.46
C SER A 58 1.59 -2.79 12.22
#